data_AF-A0A4Y2ERH2-F1
#
_entry.id   AF-A0A4Y2ERH2-F1
#
_cell.length_a   1.000
_cell.length_b   1.000
_cell.length_c   1.000
_cell.angle_alpha   90.00
_cell.angle_beta   90.00
_cell.angle_gamma   90.00
#
_symmetry.space_group_name_H-M   'P 1'
#
loop_
_entity.id
_entity.type
_entity.pdbx_description
1 polymer ?
#
loop_
_entity_poly.entity_id
_entity_poly.type
_entity_poly.pdbx_seq_one_letter_code
_entity_poly.pdbx_strand_id
1 'polypeptide(L)'
;MHHLIQKINEGKKKNPHVLALSIDINGAFDNIQHSSIANYLDNSHCPKNISTIFRNLLLNIKIILNSSEEPAITDQRMGCPQGFSSGPIL
;
A
#
# COMPACT_ATOMS: atom_id res chain seq x y z
N MET A 1 -17.68 -6.77 1.98
CA MET A 1 -18.51 -7.92 2.41
C MET A 1 -19.58 -8.33 1.40
N HIS A 2 -20.48 -7.45 0.96
CA HIS A 2 -21.57 -7.80 0.04
C HIS A 2 -21.10 -8.52 -1.25
N HIS A 3 -20.04 -8.01 -1.90
CA HIS A 3 -19.49 -8.61 -3.11
C HIS A 3 -18.90 -10.02 -2.89
N LEU A 4 -18.23 -10.25 -1.76
CA LEU A 4 -17.66 -11.55 -1.42
C LEU A 4 -18.75 -12.61 -1.24
N ILE A 5 -19.81 -12.27 -0.49
CA ILE A 5 -20.96 -13.17 -0.28
C ILE A 5 -21.66 -13.47 -1.60
N GLN A 6 -21.81 -12.47 -2.47
CA GLN A 6 -22.35 -12.66 -3.81
C GLN A 6 -21.48 -13.65 -4.61
N LYS A 7 -20.15 -13.49 -4.62
CA LYS A 7 -19.23 -14.39 -5.32
C LYS A 7 -19.27 -15.82 -4.80
N ILE A 8 -19.36 -16.00 -3.48
CA ILE A 8 -19.52 -17.33 -2.87
C ILE A 8 -20.84 -17.97 -3.36
N ASN A 9 -21.94 -17.21 -3.34
CA ASN A 9 -23.24 -17.71 -3.78
C ASN A 9 -23.28 -18.03 -5.28
N GLU A 10 -22.63 -17.23 -6.12
CA GLU A 10 -22.45 -17.52 -7.55
C GLU A 10 -21.64 -18.80 -7.77
N GLY A 11 -20.55 -18.99 -7.01
CA GLY A 11 -19.72 -20.19 -7.05
C GLY A 11 -20.50 -21.45 -6.66
N LYS A 12 -21.25 -21.40 -5.54
CA LYS A 12 -22.07 -22.52 -5.04
C LYS A 12 -23.17 -22.94 -6.02
N LYS A 13 -23.67 -22.01 -6.84
CA LYS A 13 -24.64 -22.31 -7.90
C LYS A 13 -24.02 -23.02 -9.10
N LYS A 14 -22.73 -22.78 -9.39
CA LYS A 14 -22.02 -23.30 -10.56
C LYS A 14 -21.22 -24.57 -10.28
N ASN A 15 -20.76 -24.76 -9.05
CA ASN A 15 -19.89 -25.86 -8.63
C ASN A 15 -20.32 -26.36 -7.24
N PRO A 16 -20.30 -27.69 -6.99
CA PRO A 16 -20.66 -28.25 -5.67
C PRO A 16 -19.70 -27.84 -4.55
N HIS A 17 -18.47 -27.44 -4.87
CA HIS A 17 -17.45 -27.06 -3.90
C HIS A 17 -16.93 -25.65 -4.17
N VAL A 18 -16.85 -24.86 -3.10
CA VAL A 18 -16.28 -23.51 -3.10
C VAL A 18 -15.28 -23.42 -1.96
N LEU A 19 -14.05 -22.99 -2.26
CA LEU A 19 -13.03 -22.68 -1.27
C LEU A 19 -12.94 -21.17 -1.11
N ALA A 20 -13.03 -20.70 0.13
CA ALA A 20 -12.72 -19.32 0.49
C ALA A 20 -11.43 -19.31 1.31
N LEU A 21 -10.47 -18.49 0.89
CA LEU A 21 -9.19 -18.29 1.58
C LEU A 21 -9.15 -16.86 2.11
N SER A 22 -8.91 -16.73 3.41
CA SER A 22 -8.67 -15.44 4.06
C SER A 22 -7.19 -15.35 4.41
N ILE A 23 -6.52 -14.32 3.91
CA ILE A 23 -5.10 -14.05 4.17
C ILE A 23 -5.01 -12.66 4.78
N ASP A 24 -4.27 -12.55 5.88
CA ASP A 24 -3.86 -11.28 6.45
C ASP A 24 -2.38 -11.04 6.12
N ILE A 25 -2.05 -9.82 5.69
CA ILE A 25 -0.68 -9.45 5.31
C ILE A 25 -0.08 -8.65 6.46
N ASN A 26 0.87 -9.26 7.18
CA ASN A 26 1.53 -8.60 8.29
C ASN A 26 2.33 -7.37 7.81
N GLY A 27 2.17 -6.25 8.51
CA GLY A 27 2.87 -5.00 8.22
C GLY A 27 2.70 -4.53 6.79
N ALA A 28 1.50 -4.66 6.20
CA ALA A 28 1.26 -4.34 4.79
C ALA A 28 1.77 -2.94 4.40
N PHE A 29 1.54 -1.94 5.25
CA PHE A 29 2.02 -0.58 5.04
C PHE A 29 3.50 -0.40 5.38
N ASP A 30 4.03 -1.12 6.37
CA ASP A 30 5.42 -0.97 6.80
C ASP A 30 6.40 -1.62 5.80
N ASN A 31 5.94 -2.64 5.08
CA ASN A 31 6.74 -3.45 4.16
C ASN A 31 6.64 -3.00 2.69
N ILE A 32 5.99 -1.87 2.40
CA ILE A 32 5.88 -1.35 1.03
C ILE A 32 7.27 -1.00 0.48
N GLN A 33 7.66 -1.65 -0.62
CA GLN A 33 8.89 -1.31 -1.30
C GLN A 33 8.67 -0.14 -2.27
N HIS A 34 9.29 1.01 -2.01
CA HIS A 34 9.18 2.20 -2.87
C HIS A 34 9.66 1.93 -4.31
N SER A 35 10.68 1.08 -4.47
CA SER A 35 11.16 0.62 -5.78
C SER A 35 10.09 -0.13 -6.57
N SER A 36 9.27 -0.95 -5.90
CA SER A 36 8.17 -1.69 -6.53
C SER A 36 7.08 -0.74 -7.02
N ILE A 37 6.72 0.29 -6.24
CA ILE A 37 5.78 1.33 -6.69
C ILE A 37 6.37 2.13 -7.86
N ALA A 38 7.63 2.55 -7.76
CA ALA A 38 8.33 3.24 -8.84
C ALA A 38 8.32 2.43 -10.14
N ASN A 39 8.64 1.13 -10.07
CA ASN A 39 8.60 0.24 -11.21
C ASN A 39 7.18 0.09 -11.78
N TYR A 40 6.16 0.03 -10.93
CA TYR A 40 4.77 0.01 -11.40
C TYR A 40 4.38 1.29 -12.14
N LEU A 41 4.80 2.46 -11.63
CA LEU A 41 4.56 3.76 -12.29
C LEU A 41 5.22 3.84 -13.66
N ASP A 42 6.43 3.28 -13.81
CA ASP A 42 7.14 3.25 -15.09
C ASP A 42 6.44 2.37 -16.14
N ASN A 43 5.78 1.29 -15.70
CA ASN A 43 5.15 0.31 -16.57
C ASN A 43 3.64 0.55 -16.79
N SER A 44 3.00 1.45 -16.04
CA SER A 44 1.54 1.67 -16.07
C SER A 44 1.06 2.71 -17.07
N HIS A 45 1.93 3.19 -17.99
CA HIS A 45 1.65 4.34 -18.86
C HIS A 45 1.21 5.59 -18.05
N CYS A 46 1.69 5.72 -16.82
CA CYS A 46 1.35 6.81 -15.92
C CYS A 46 1.83 8.15 -16.50
N PRO A 47 0.98 9.20 -16.55
CA PRO A 47 1.42 10.53 -16.95
C PRO A 47 2.61 11.00 -16.11
N LYS A 48 3.62 11.59 -16.76
CA LYS A 48 4.89 11.95 -16.11
C LYS A 48 4.70 12.82 -14.87
N ASN A 49 3.79 13.80 -14.92
CA ASN A 49 3.48 14.68 -13.79
C ASN A 49 2.95 13.91 -12.58
N ILE A 50 2.10 12.90 -12.78
CA ILE A 50 1.57 12.06 -11.71
C ILE A 50 2.67 11.15 -11.16
N SER A 51 3.43 10.48 -12.03
CA SER A 51 4.58 9.64 -11.61
C SER A 51 5.59 10.44 -10.78
N THR A 52 5.91 11.67 -11.19
CA THR A 52 6.78 12.56 -10.41
C THR A 52 6.21 12.91 -9.03
N ILE A 53 4.91 13.19 -8.92
CA ILE A 53 4.28 13.46 -7.61
C ILE A 53 4.43 12.26 -6.68
N PHE A 54 4.10 11.05 -7.14
CA PHE A 54 4.22 9.84 -6.31
C PHE A 54 5.66 9.53 -5.93
N ARG A 55 6.61 9.70 -6.85
CA ARG A 55 8.04 9.53 -6.56
C ARG A 55 8.55 10.52 -5.53
N ASN A 56 8.17 11.79 -5.66
CA ASN A 56 8.52 12.81 -4.69
C ASN A 56 7.88 12.53 -3.33
N LEU A 57 6.68 11.98 -3.32
CA LEU A 57 6.00 11.60 -2.10
C LEU A 57 6.72 10.46 -1.38
N LEU A 58 7.07 9.39 -2.10
CA LEU A 58 7.73 8.20 -1.52
C LEU A 58 9.18 8.46 -1.12
N LEU A 59 9.95 9.16 -1.95
CA LEU A 59 11.39 9.34 -1.74
C LEU A 59 11.75 10.42 -0.71
N ASN A 60 10.79 11.28 -0.33
CA ASN A 60 11.02 12.37 0.62
C ASN A 60 10.27 12.20 1.95
N ILE A 61 9.81 10.99 2.28
CA ILE A 61 9.19 10.76 3.59
C ILE A 61 10.26 10.78 4.66
N LYS A 62 10.12 11.72 5.60
CA LYS A 62 10.95 11.80 6.81
C LYS A 62 10.11 11.49 8.04
N ILE A 63 10.63 10.62 8.88
CA ILE A 63 10.08 10.32 10.19
C ILE A 63 10.79 11.21 11.20
N ILE A 64 10.01 11.94 11.99
CA ILE A 64 10.49 12.78 13.08
C ILE A 64 9.97 12.18 14.38
N LEU A 65 10.90 11.75 15.24
CA LEU A 65 10.63 11.24 16.57
C LEU A 65 11.07 12.30 17.58
N ASN A 66 10.11 12.98 18.19
CA ASN A 66 10.40 13.98 19.22
C ASN A 66 10.82 13.27 20.52
N SER A 67 12.01 13.58 21.03
CA SER A 67 12.50 13.14 22.34
C SER A 67 12.65 14.33 23.29
N SER A 68 12.89 14.05 24.59
CA SER A 68 13.12 15.09 25.59
C SER A 68 14.44 15.85 25.42
N GLU A 69 15.38 15.31 24.65
CA GLU A 69 16.67 15.94 24.37
C GLU A 69 16.58 16.68 23.03
N GLU A 70 16.48 15.95 21.91
CA GLU A 70 16.31 16.51 20.57
C GLU A 70 15.46 15.61 19.65
N PRO A 71 14.84 16.14 18.59
CA PRO A 71 14.14 15.33 17.59
C PRO A 71 15.11 14.45 16.81
N ALA A 72 14.84 13.15 16.78
CA ALA A 72 15.50 12.23 15.85
C ALA A 72 14.79 12.26 14.50
N ILE A 73 15.53 12.54 13.43
CA ILE A 73 15.02 12.62 12.06
C ILE A 73 15.68 11.51 11.23
N THR A 74 14.87 10.72 10.54
CA THR A 74 15.36 9.67 9.63
C THR A 74 14.53 9.60 8.36
N ASP A 75 15.15 9.21 7.25
CA ASP A 75 14.46 8.98 5.98
C ASP A 75 13.75 7.62 6.03
N GLN A 76 12.47 7.61 5.67
CA GLN A 76 11.73 6.36 5.50
C GLN A 76 11.98 5.82 4.09
N ARG A 77 12.82 4.79 3.99
CA ARG A 77 13.18 4.15 2.70
C ARG A 77 12.30 2.95 2.33
N MET A 78 11.43 2.53 3.24
CA MET A 78 10.48 1.44 3.06
C MET A 78 9.23 1.74 3.88
N GLY A 79 8.10 1.29 3.36
CA GLY A 79 6.80 1.46 3.97
C GLY A 79 6.18 2.82 3.71
N CYS A 80 5.02 3.03 4.31
CA CYS A 80 4.31 4.28 4.36
C CYS A 80 3.78 4.48 5.79
N PRO A 81 3.81 5.70 6.36
CA PRO A 81 3.24 5.94 7.68
C PRO A 81 1.75 5.62 7.72
N GLN A 82 1.31 4.89 8.73
CA GLN A 82 -0.11 4.68 8.98
C GLN A 82 -0.75 5.99 9.46
N GLY A 83 -1.93 6.33 8.92
CA GLY A 83 -2.56 7.63 9.14
C GLY A 83 -2.16 8.71 8.13
N PHE A 84 -1.23 8.41 7.23
CA PHE A 84 -0.98 9.25 6.06
C PHE A 84 -2.18 9.21 5.11
N SER A 85 -2.69 10.38 4.71
CA SER A 85 -3.97 10.48 3.98
C SER A 85 -3.97 9.78 2.62
N SER A 86 -2.82 9.67 1.96
CA SER A 86 -2.68 8.92 0.72
C SER A 86 -2.09 7.52 0.92
N GLY A 87 -1.85 7.08 2.15
CA GLY A 87 -1.35 5.73 2.45
C GLY A 87 -2.16 4.63 1.77
N PRO A 88 -3.51 4.62 1.85
CA PRO A 88 -4.33 3.62 1.17
C PRO A 88 -4.30 3.65 -0.37
N ILE A 89 -3.74 4.70 -0.98
CA ILE A 89 -3.66 4.88 -2.44
C ILE A 89 -2.29 4.44 -2.97
N LEU A 90 -1.27 4.38 -2.10
CA LEU A 90 0.09 3.92 -2.41
C LEU A 90 0.16 2.40 -2.51
#